data_AF-A0A017TBG5-F1
#
_entry.id   AF-A0A017TBG5-F1
#
_cell.length_a   1.000
_cell.length_b   1.000
_cell.length_c   1.000
_cell.angle_alpha   90.00
_cell.angle_beta   90.00
_cell.angle_gamma   90.00
#
_symmetry.space_group_name_H-M   'P 1'
#
loop_
_entity.id
_entity.type
_entity.pdbx_description
1 polymer ?
#
loop_
_entity_poly.entity_id
_entity_poly.type
_entity_poly.pdbx_seq_one_letter_code
_entity_poly.pdbx_strand_id
1 'polypeptide(L)' 'MDMASPGSCGPHTELLSNETLRVTRCPCGTMHVTLLRSGVTVRLSSEAFRNVASGLKFAADRLDEGDAPRLGLTSIN' A
#
# COMPACT_ATOMS: atom_id res chain seq x y z
N MET A 1 -22.96 1.02 3.84
CA MET A 1 -21.50 0.85 3.75
C MET A 1 -21.28 -0.41 2.94
N ASP A 2 -21.07 -0.26 1.63
CA ASP A 2 -21.04 -1.38 0.71
C ASP A 2 -19.62 -1.95 0.63
N MET A 3 -19.46 -3.18 1.12
CA MET A 3 -18.25 -3.98 1.00
C MET A 3 -18.07 -4.36 -0.47
N ALA A 4 -17.45 -3.46 -1.22
CA ALA A 4 -16.47 -3.73 -2.25
C ALA A 4 -16.61 -5.09 -2.95
N SER A 5 -17.73 -5.27 -3.65
CA SER A 5 -18.00 -6.40 -4.53
C SER A 5 -16.83 -6.61 -5.51
N PRO A 6 -16.45 -7.85 -5.87
CA PRO A 6 -15.47 -8.15 -6.90
C PRO A 6 -16.07 -7.90 -8.30
N GLY A 7 -16.67 -6.73 -8.50
CA GLY A 7 -17.05 -6.22 -9.81
C GLY A 7 -15.84 -5.53 -10.42
N SER A 8 -15.51 -5.87 -11.66
CA SER A 8 -14.41 -5.26 -12.42
C SER A 8 -14.54 -3.74 -12.39
N CYS A 9 -13.73 -3.10 -11.56
CA CYS A 9 -13.53 -1.67 -11.62
C CYS A 9 -13.09 -1.27 -13.03
N GLY A 10 -13.60 -0.13 -13.50
CA GLY A 10 -13.25 0.44 -14.80
C GLY A 10 -11.77 0.80 -14.94
N PRO A 11 -11.37 1.48 -16.04
CA PRO A 11 -9.97 1.81 -16.28
C PRO A 11 -9.37 2.58 -15.11
N HIS A 12 -8.21 2.14 -14.62
CA HIS A 12 -7.52 2.79 -13.51
C HIS A 12 -6.56 3.84 -14.05
N THR A 13 -6.40 4.93 -13.28
CA THR A 13 -5.33 5.88 -13.53
C THR A 13 -4.08 5.42 -12.80
N GLU A 14 -3.01 5.16 -13.52
CA GLU A 14 -1.71 4.89 -12.91
C GLU A 14 -1.14 6.16 -12.28
N LEU A 15 -0.72 6.07 -11.02
CA LEU A 15 -0.08 7.18 -10.29
C LEU A 15 1.43 6.97 -10.15
N LEU A 16 1.85 5.71 -10.06
CA LEU A 16 3.25 5.30 -9.94
C LEU A 16 3.39 3.88 -10.49
N SER A 17 4.47 3.63 -11.22
CA SER A 17 4.88 2.30 -11.63
C SER A 17 6.39 2.25 -11.76
N ASN A 18 7.01 1.32 -11.05
CA ASN A 18 8.44 1.02 -11.14
C ASN A 18 8.64 -0.50 -11.08
N GLU A 19 9.86 -0.97 -10.86
CA GLU A 19 10.17 -2.41 -10.83
C GLU A 19 9.66 -3.16 -9.57
N THR A 20 9.27 -2.44 -8.51
CA THR A 20 8.86 -3.03 -7.23
C THR A 20 7.38 -2.87 -6.94
N LEU A 21 6.78 -1.74 -7.32
CA LEU A 21 5.46 -1.31 -6.92
C LEU A 21 4.72 -0.62 -8.07
N ARG A 22 3.43 -0.92 -8.20
CA ARG A 22 2.48 -0.16 -9.03
C ARG A 22 1.34 0.35 -8.18
N VAL A 23 1.06 1.65 -8.26
CA VAL A 23 -0.06 2.31 -7.57
C VAL A 23 -1.00 2.87 -8.61
N THR A 24 -2.28 2.49 -8.51
CA THR A 24 -3.31 3.01 -9.39
C THR A 24 -4.50 3.51 -8.60
N ARG A 25 -5.17 4.55 -9.10
CA ARG A 25 -6.44 5.07 -8.59
C ARG A 25 -7.58 4.42 -9.37
N CYS A 26 -8.44 3.71 -8.66
CA CYS A 26 -9.67 3.15 -9.19
C CYS A 26 -10.73 4.25 -9.35
N PRO A 27 -11.54 4.25 -10.43
CA PRO A 27 -12.70 5.13 -10.54
C PRO A 27 -13.74 4.90 -9.43
N CYS A 28 -13.73 3.71 -8.82
CA CYS A 28 -14.52 3.36 -7.64
C CYS A 28 -14.09 4.05 -6.33
N GLY A 29 -13.05 4.90 -6.37
CA GLY A 29 -12.58 5.68 -5.21
C GLY A 29 -11.54 4.96 -4.34
N THR A 30 -11.16 3.73 -4.68
CA THR A 30 -10.11 2.98 -3.98
C THR A 30 -8.74 3.12 -4.67
N MET A 31 -7.69 2.82 -3.93
CA MET A 31 -6.31 2.77 -4.36
C MET A 31 -5.89 1.31 -4.46
N HIS A 32 -5.36 0.90 -5.61
CA HIS A 32 -4.80 -0.43 -5.77
C HIS A 32 -3.28 -0.34 -5.74
N VAL A 33 -2.68 -1.04 -4.79
CA VAL A 33 -1.23 -1.12 -4.60
C VAL A 33 -0.79 -2.53 -4.94
N THR A 34 -0.02 -2.69 -6.02
CA THR A 34 0.49 -3.98 -6.47
C THR A 34 1.98 -4.07 -6.18
N LEU A 35 2.38 -5.06 -5.39
CA LEU A 35 3.77 -5.45 -5.20
C LEU A 35 4.14 -6.41 -6.35
N LEU A 36 4.92 -5.91 -7.31
CA LEU A 36 5.10 -6.60 -8.60
C LEU A 36 5.87 -7.92 -8.46
N ARG A 37 6.84 -7.99 -7.55
CA ARG A 37 7.62 -9.22 -7.28
C ARG A 37 6.76 -10.35 -6.70
N SER A 38 5.82 -10.02 -5.81
CA SER A 38 4.96 -11.02 -5.16
C SER A 38 3.64 -11.24 -5.89
N GLY A 39 3.28 -10.37 -6.83
CA GLY A 39 1.99 -10.37 -7.52
C GLY A 39 0.81 -9.98 -6.62
N VAL A 40 1.06 -9.54 -5.38
CA VAL A 40 0.01 -9.19 -4.42
C VAL A 40 -0.52 -7.79 -4.75
N THR A 41 -1.84 -7.69 -4.93
CA THR A 41 -2.55 -6.41 -5.04
C THR A 41 -3.44 -6.20 -3.82
N VAL A 42 -3.22 -5.08 -3.12
CA VAL A 42 -4.07 -4.64 -2.01
C VAL A 42 -4.95 -3.49 -2.48
N ARG A 43 -6.24 -3.57 -2.18
CA ARG A 43 -7.22 -2.51 -2.41
C ARG A 43 -7.46 -1.77 -1.10
N LEU A 44 -7.23 -0.46 -1.11
CA LEU A 44 -7.35 0.42 0.05
C LEU A 44 -8.30 1.57 -0.24
N SER A 45 -8.99 2.10 0.76
CA SER A 45 -9.57 3.44 0.63
C SER A 45 -8.46 4.47 0.46
N SER A 46 -8.77 5.65 -0.08
CA SER A 46 -7.81 6.75 -0.22
C SER A 46 -7.22 7.18 1.13
N GLU A 47 -8.02 7.15 2.20
CA GLU A 47 -7.59 7.44 3.57
C GLU A 47 -6.63 6.37 4.10
N ALA A 48 -7.00 5.08 3.99
CA ALA A 48 -6.14 3.98 4.42
C ALA A 48 -4.81 3.97 3.65
N PHE A 49 -4.84 4.26 2.34
CA PHE A 49 -3.64 4.39 1.53
C PHE A 49 -2.69 5.48 2.06
N ARG A 50 -3.22 6.67 2.41
CA ARG A 50 -2.38 7.76 2.96
C ARG A 50 -1.75 7.36 4.29
N ASN A 51 -2.51 6.70 5.16
CA ASN A 51 -1.99 6.25 6.47
C ASN A 51 -0.91 5.18 6.31
N VAL A 52 -1.12 4.20 5.41
CA VAL A 52 -0.12 3.17 5.09
C VAL A 52 1.13 3.81 4.48
N ALA A 53 0.99 4.72 3.52
CA ALA A 53 2.13 5.39 2.90
C ALA A 53 2.97 6.18 3.91
N SER A 54 2.33 6.94 4.80
CA SER A 54 3.02 7.66 5.88
C SER A 54 3.74 6.71 6.84
N GLY A 55 3.09 5.60 7.23
CA GLY A 55 3.69 4.59 8.10
C GLY A 55 4.90 3.90 7.46
N LEU A 56 4.80 3.54 6.17
CA LEU A 56 5.90 2.93 5.42
C LEU A 56 7.07 3.91 5.25
N LYS A 57 6.79 5.19 4.97
CA LYS A 57 7.85 6.21 4.91
C LYS A 57 8.57 6.33 6.24
N PHE A 58 7.82 6.45 7.34
CA PHE A 58 8.40 6.55 8.68
C PHE A 58 9.20 5.31 9.10
N ALA A 59 8.76 4.12 8.64
CA ALA A 59 9.51 2.89 8.82
C ALA A 59 10.80 2.88 7.97
N ALA A 60 10.76 3.38 6.74
CA ALA A 60 11.93 3.50 5.87
C ALA A 60 12.96 4.47 6.45
N ASP A 61 12.52 5.64 6.92
CA ASP A 61 13.39 6.65 7.55
C ASP A 61 14.14 6.06 8.77
N ARG A 62 13.54 5.09 9.48
CA ARG A 62 14.17 4.38 10.61
C ARG A 62 15.18 3.30 10.23
N LEU A 63 15.17 2.81 8.99
CA LEU A 63 16.15 1.80 8.57
C LEU A 63 17.56 2.39 8.51
N ASP A 64 17.66 3.68 8.22
CA ASP A 64 18.93 4.42 8.15
C ASP A 64 19.40 4.89 9.54
N GLU A 65 18.51 4.92 10.54
CA GLU A 65 18.80 5.14 11.95
C GLU A 65 19.37 3.85 12.57
N GLY A 66 20.59 3.48 12.17
CA GLY A 66 21.29 2.33 12.71
C GLY A 66 21.35 2.38 14.25
N ASP A 67 20.61 1.47 14.88
CA ASP A 67 20.70 1.12 16.31
C ASP A 67 19.94 2.01 17.33
N ALA A 68 18.61 2.16 17.19
CA ALA A 68 17.77 2.64 18.29
C ALA A 68 16.36 1.98 18.31
N PRO A 69 15.72 1.94 19.49
CA PRO A 69 15.27 0.72 20.17
C PRO A 69 14.32 -0.14 19.32
N ARG A 70 14.47 -1.47 19.43
CA ARG A 70 13.58 -2.51 18.89
C ARG A 70 12.12 -2.25 19.29
N LEU A 71 11.43 -1.37 18.59
CA LEU A 71 10.03 -1.09 18.83
C LEU A 71 9.23 -2.36 18.53
N GLY A 72 8.76 -2.98 19.62
CA GLY A 72 7.76 -4.04 19.63
C GLY A 72 8.14 -5.24 18.77
N LEU A 73 8.91 -6.17 19.34
CA LEU A 73 9.00 -7.53 18.82
C LEU A 73 7.58 -8.08 18.61
N THR A 74 7.13 -8.12 17.36
CA THR A 74 5.90 -8.80 16.97
C THR A 74 6.27 -9.90 16.00
N SER A 75 5.87 -11.13 16.32
CA SER A 75 5.94 -12.22 15.37
C SER A 75 4.83 -12.04 14.35
N ILE A 76 5.19 -11.97 13.07
CA ILE A 76 4.22 -12.04 11.97
C ILE A 76 4.27 -13.50 11.47
N ASN A 77 3.24 -14.28 11.80
CA ASN A 77 2.95 -15.58 11.18
C ASN A 77 1.88 -15.37 10.10
#